data_AF-A0A1B1I4J8-F1
#
_entry.id   AF-A0A1B1I4J8-F1
#
_cell.length_a   1.000
_cell.length_b   1.000
_cell.length_c   1.000
_cell.angle_alpha   90.00
_cell.angle_beta   90.00
_cell.angle_gamma   90.00
#
_symmetry.space_group_name_H-M   'P 1'
#
loop_
_entity.id
_entity.type
_entity.pdbx_description
1 polymer ?
#
loop_
_entity_poly.entity_id
_entity_poly.type
_entity_poly.pdbx_seq_one_letter_code
_entity_poly.pdbx_strand_id
1 'polypeptide(L)'
;MFGFSERLTVAHALKEEYYRIFDSCDRKMFKERLRNFKEHVLASNIAPFARVLKTTEQWKEENWNGIRTGYNNGFTEGGNNTIKVLKRLCYGFRNFENFRRRIMYIINNEERKSRRTKFS
;
A
#
# COMPACT_ATOMS: atom_id res chain seq x y z
N MET A 1 -5.15 -9.07 -26.03
CA MET A 1 -4.58 -7.71 -26.09
C MET A 1 -3.26 -7.63 -25.27
N PHE A 2 -2.22 -8.39 -25.66
CA PHE A 2 -0.82 -8.29 -25.17
C PHE A 2 0.19 -8.77 -26.23
N GLY A 3 -0.17 -8.76 -27.52
CA GLY A 3 0.64 -9.34 -28.60
C GLY A 3 1.86 -8.51 -29.03
N PHE A 4 2.15 -7.39 -28.37
CA PHE A 4 3.15 -6.41 -28.84
C PHE A 4 4.52 -6.50 -28.14
N SER A 5 4.65 -7.16 -26.99
CA SER A 5 5.96 -7.38 -26.34
C SER A 5 5.89 -8.50 -25.29
N GLU A 6 6.71 -9.54 -25.48
CA GLU A 6 6.87 -10.65 -24.53
C GLU A 6 7.17 -10.15 -23.11
N ARG A 7 8.03 -9.14 -23.00
CA ARG A 7 8.40 -8.51 -21.73
C ARG A 7 7.20 -7.90 -20.99
N LEU A 8 6.27 -7.27 -21.72
CA LEU A 8 5.08 -6.67 -21.11
C LEU A 8 4.11 -7.75 -20.62
N THR A 9 3.97 -8.83 -21.37
CA THR A 9 3.16 -9.99 -20.97
C THR A 9 3.69 -10.61 -19.68
N VAL A 10 5.02 -10.84 -19.60
CA VAL A 10 5.67 -11.35 -18.39
C VAL A 10 5.52 -10.37 -17.21
N ALA A 11 5.74 -9.08 -17.44
CA ALA A 11 5.57 -8.06 -16.41
C ALA A 11 4.13 -8.02 -15.87
N HIS A 12 3.14 -8.12 -16.74
CA HIS A 12 1.74 -8.18 -16.33
C HIS A 12 1.46 -9.43 -15.51
N ALA A 13 1.94 -10.60 -15.94
CA ALA A 13 1.77 -11.86 -15.20
C ALA A 13 2.38 -11.79 -13.78
N LEU A 14 3.60 -11.25 -13.65
CA LEU A 14 4.25 -11.06 -12.35
C LEU A 14 3.49 -10.09 -11.45
N LYS A 15 2.91 -9.03 -12.01
CA LYS A 15 2.08 -8.08 -11.26
C LYS A 15 0.81 -8.75 -10.72
N GLU A 16 0.13 -9.55 -11.54
CA GLU A 16 -1.04 -10.31 -11.08
C GLU A 16 -0.69 -11.37 -10.04
N GLU A 17 0.44 -12.08 -10.23
CA GLU A 17 0.94 -13.03 -9.24
C GLU A 17 1.29 -12.37 -7.90
N TYR A 18 1.89 -11.18 -7.95
CA TYR A 18 2.16 -10.39 -6.76
C TYR A 18 0.88 -10.05 -5.99
N TYR A 19 -0.19 -9.65 -6.67
CA TYR A 19 -1.47 -9.37 -5.99
C TYR A 19 -2.07 -10.61 -5.35
N ARG A 20 -1.97 -11.78 -5.99
CA ARG A 20 -2.43 -13.04 -5.40
C ARG A 20 -1.75 -13.35 -4.06
N ILE A 21 -0.54 -12.86 -3.78
CA ILE A 21 0.09 -13.04 -2.45
C ILE A 21 -0.81 -12.46 -1.35
N PHE A 22 -1.49 -11.34 -1.59
CA PHE A 22 -2.33 -10.67 -0.60
C PHE A 22 -3.70 -11.35 -0.42
N ASP A 23 -4.15 -12.12 -1.41
CA ASP A 23 -5.37 -12.95 -1.33
C ASP A 23 -5.15 -14.27 -0.57
N SER A 24 -4.09 -14.38 0.24
CA SER A 24 -3.74 -15.64 0.91
C SER A 24 -4.59 -15.87 2.15
N CYS A 25 -5.26 -17.01 2.21
CA CYS A 25 -6.13 -17.37 3.34
C CYS A 25 -5.35 -17.79 4.59
N ASP A 26 -4.15 -18.36 4.41
CA ASP A 26 -3.33 -18.87 5.50
C ASP A 26 -1.82 -18.63 5.26
N ARG A 27 -1.03 -18.88 6.32
CA ARG A 27 0.42 -18.63 6.32
C ARG A 27 1.18 -19.55 5.37
N LYS A 28 0.70 -20.78 5.17
CA LYS A 28 1.33 -21.76 4.28
C LYS A 28 1.14 -21.31 2.83
N MET A 29 -0.08 -20.93 2.47
CA MET A 29 -0.43 -20.40 1.16
C MET A 29 0.35 -19.11 0.85
N PHE A 30 0.47 -18.19 1.82
CA PHE A 30 1.28 -16.97 1.66
C PHE A 30 2.75 -17.29 1.34
N LYS A 31 3.36 -18.23 2.08
CA LYS A 31 4.75 -18.65 1.85
C LYS A 31 4.94 -19.29 0.49
N GLU A 32 4.00 -20.13 0.07
CA GLU A 32 4.04 -20.79 -1.23
C GLU A 32 3.92 -19.78 -2.38
N ARG A 33 2.96 -18.86 -2.29
CA ARG A 33 2.77 -17.80 -3.30
C ARG A 33 3.99 -16.87 -3.37
N LEU A 34 4.58 -16.49 -2.23
CA LEU A 34 5.80 -15.68 -2.20
C LEU A 34 6.99 -16.42 -2.82
N ARG A 35 7.12 -17.73 -2.59
CA ARG A 35 8.17 -18.56 -3.21
C ARG A 35 8.00 -18.61 -4.72
N ASN A 36 6.80 -18.90 -5.22
CA ASN A 36 6.54 -18.99 -6.66
C ASN A 36 6.80 -17.63 -7.35
N PHE A 37 6.33 -16.54 -6.74
CA PHE A 37 6.62 -15.18 -7.20
C PHE A 37 8.13 -14.92 -7.27
N LYS A 38 8.89 -15.30 -6.23
CA LYS A 38 10.35 -15.16 -6.22
C LYS A 38 11.01 -15.89 -7.39
N GLU A 39 10.63 -17.15 -7.63
CA GLU A 39 11.17 -17.96 -8.73
C GLU A 39 10.89 -17.32 -10.08
N HIS A 40 9.65 -16.89 -10.34
CA HIS A 40 9.28 -16.24 -11.59
C HIS A 40 9.94 -14.88 -11.79
N VAL A 41 10.10 -14.09 -10.71
CA VAL A 41 10.81 -12.80 -10.78
C VAL A 41 12.27 -13.01 -11.18
N LEU A 42 12.96 -13.97 -10.56
CA LEU A 42 14.36 -14.28 -10.88
C LEU A 42 14.52 -14.80 -12.32
N ALA A 43 13.57 -15.62 -12.79
CA ALA A 43 13.57 -16.11 -14.17
C ALA A 43 13.31 -15.00 -15.21
N SER A 44 12.47 -14.01 -14.87
CA SER A 44 12.10 -12.93 -15.80
C SER A 44 13.22 -11.93 -16.11
N ASN A 45 14.22 -11.81 -15.22
CA ASN A 45 15.30 -10.81 -15.28
C ASN A 45 14.80 -9.34 -15.42
N ILE A 46 13.61 -9.03 -14.88
CA ILE A 46 13.06 -7.67 -14.91
C ILE A 46 13.48 -6.91 -13.65
N ALA A 47 14.47 -6.03 -13.77
CA ALA A 47 15.06 -5.29 -12.65
C ALA A 47 14.04 -4.57 -11.71
N PRO A 48 12.96 -3.93 -12.21
CA PRO A 48 11.90 -3.43 -11.34
C PRO A 48 11.30 -4.46 -10.39
N PHE A 49 11.04 -5.69 -10.86
CA PHE A 49 10.47 -6.75 -10.02
C PHE A 49 11.48 -7.31 -9.02
N ALA A 50 12.77 -7.35 -9.35
CA ALA A 50 13.81 -7.70 -8.39
C ALA A 50 13.82 -6.75 -7.17
N ARG A 51 13.58 -5.45 -7.39
CA ARG A 51 13.41 -4.48 -6.28
C ARG A 51 12.15 -4.76 -5.46
N VAL A 52 11.02 -5.02 -6.11
CA VAL A 52 9.75 -5.38 -5.44
C VAL A 52 9.92 -6.64 -4.59
N LEU A 53 10.55 -7.68 -5.13
CA LEU A 53 10.86 -8.91 -4.43
C LEU A 53 11.72 -8.64 -3.18
N LYS A 54 12.80 -7.85 -3.31
CA LYS A 54 13.66 -7.51 -2.18
C LYS A 54 12.87 -6.86 -1.04
N THR A 55 12.06 -5.86 -1.34
CA THR A 55 11.21 -5.20 -0.33
C THR A 55 10.17 -6.17 0.25
N THR A 56 9.56 -7.00 -0.59
CA THR A 56 8.52 -7.94 -0.14
C THR A 56 9.07 -8.99 0.82
N GLU A 57 10.27 -9.51 0.55
CA GLU A 57 10.98 -10.43 1.45
C GLU A 57 11.41 -9.77 2.75
N GLN A 58 11.88 -8.51 2.70
CA GLN A 58 12.27 -7.76 3.88
C GLN A 58 11.09 -7.54 4.83
N TRP A 59 9.90 -7.28 4.30
CA TRP A 59 8.70 -6.92 5.07
C TRP A 59 7.64 -8.04 5.11
N LYS A 60 8.05 -9.30 4.91
CA LYS A 60 7.11 -10.43 4.76
C LYS A 60 6.30 -10.75 6.01
N GLU A 61 6.82 -10.43 7.20
CA GLU A 61 6.11 -10.63 8.46
C GLU A 61 4.99 -9.59 8.62
N GLU A 62 5.30 -8.32 8.30
CA GLU A 62 4.37 -7.21 8.32
C GLU A 62 3.29 -7.36 7.25
N ASN A 63 3.67 -7.77 6.04
CA ASN A 63 2.73 -8.08 4.96
C ASN A 63 1.74 -9.17 5.39
N TRP A 64 2.24 -10.26 5.98
CA TRP A 64 1.36 -11.31 6.51
C TRP A 64 0.48 -10.84 7.66
N ASN A 65 1.02 -10.03 8.58
CA ASN A 65 0.22 -9.47 9.65
C ASN A 65 -0.89 -8.56 9.10
N GLY A 66 -0.62 -7.78 8.06
CA GLY A 66 -1.63 -6.99 7.34
C GLY A 66 -2.73 -7.88 6.76
N ILE A 67 -2.36 -8.95 6.03
CA ILE A 67 -3.32 -9.91 5.46
C ILE A 67 -4.17 -10.56 6.56
N ARG A 68 -3.52 -11.11 7.60
CA ARG A 68 -4.18 -11.84 8.68
C ARG A 68 -5.13 -10.98 9.50
N THR A 69 -4.77 -9.71 9.73
CA THR A 69 -5.55 -8.82 10.61
C THR A 69 -6.55 -7.95 9.84
N GLY A 70 -6.36 -7.77 8.54
CA GLY A 70 -7.11 -6.80 7.74
C GLY A 70 -6.75 -5.34 8.04
N TYR A 71 -5.84 -5.08 8.99
CA TYR A 71 -5.41 -3.73 9.31
C TYR A 71 -4.49 -3.20 8.20
N ASN A 72 -4.80 -1.99 7.75
CA ASN A 72 -3.99 -1.27 6.78
C ASN A 72 -3.67 0.14 7.29
N ASN A 73 -2.66 0.76 6.70
CA ASN A 73 -2.23 2.12 7.06
C ASN A 73 -3.14 3.21 6.48
N GLY A 74 -4.26 2.88 5.82
CA GLY A 74 -5.11 3.83 5.10
C GLY A 74 -5.66 4.95 5.98
N PHE A 75 -6.00 4.65 7.25
CA PHE A 75 -6.42 5.68 8.20
C PHE A 75 -5.29 6.69 8.47
N THR A 76 -4.10 6.20 8.78
CA THR A 76 -2.89 6.99 9.07
C THR A 76 -2.47 7.80 7.85
N GLU A 77 -2.47 7.19 6.66
CA GLU A 77 -2.16 7.85 5.40
C GLU A 77 -3.18 8.95 5.06
N GLY A 78 -4.46 8.70 5.28
CA GLY A 78 -5.52 9.70 5.11
C GLY A 78 -5.34 10.90 6.05
N GLY A 79 -4.91 10.64 7.29
CA GLY A 79 -4.49 11.69 8.23
C GLY A 79 -3.31 12.50 7.70
N ASN A 80 -2.23 11.82 7.31
CA ASN A 80 -1.02 12.43 6.77
C ASN A 80 -1.28 13.28 5.52
N ASN A 81 -2.12 12.80 4.59
CA ASN A 81 -2.48 13.56 3.39
C ASN A 81 -3.22 14.86 3.76
N THR A 82 -4.11 14.81 4.74
CA THR A 82 -4.86 15.98 5.21
C THR A 82 -3.94 17.02 5.83
N ILE A 83 -2.99 16.58 6.64
CA ILE A 83 -1.96 17.43 7.22
C ILE A 83 -1.11 18.07 6.11
N LYS A 84 -0.72 17.30 5.09
CA LYS A 84 0.03 17.81 3.92
C LYS A 84 -0.78 18.82 3.10
N VAL A 85 -2.08 18.59 2.89
CA VAL A 85 -2.98 19.56 2.22
C VAL A 85 -3.08 20.83 3.04
N LEU A 86 -3.31 20.73 4.35
CA LEU A 86 -3.39 21.88 5.24
C LEU A 86 -2.11 22.74 5.20
N LYS A 87 -0.93 22.10 5.27
CA LYS A 87 0.36 22.80 5.15
C LYS A 87 0.48 23.57 3.83
N ARG A 88 0.04 22.98 2.71
CA ARG A 88 0.08 23.62 1.38
C ARG A 88 -0.88 24.80 1.29
N LEU A 89 -2.10 24.68 1.80
CA LEU A 89 -3.11 25.73 1.76
C LEU A 89 -2.73 26.96 2.60
N CYS A 90 -2.05 26.75 3.73
CA CYS A 90 -1.67 27.84 4.62
C CYS A 90 -0.27 28.42 4.34
N TYR A 91 0.45 27.89 3.35
CA TYR A 91 1.85 28.23 3.09
C TYR A 91 2.76 28.02 4.32
N GLY A 92 2.48 26.95 5.08
CA GLY A 92 3.12 26.67 6.35
C GLY A 92 2.45 27.33 7.56
N PHE A 93 2.93 26.99 8.75
CA PHE A 93 2.44 27.55 10.01
C PHE A 93 3.63 28.08 10.81
N ARG A 94 3.52 29.32 11.31
CA ARG A 94 4.55 29.92 12.18
C ARG A 94 4.51 29.35 13.60
N ASN A 95 3.33 28.93 14.06
CA ASN A 95 3.09 28.41 15.41
C ASN A 95 2.56 26.97 15.32
N PHE A 96 3.31 26.03 15.92
CA PHE A 96 2.95 24.61 15.92
C PHE A 96 1.66 24.31 16.69
N GLU A 97 1.38 25.03 17.77
CA GLU A 97 0.17 24.84 18.56
C GLU A 97 -1.08 25.18 17.74
N ASN A 98 -1.03 26.28 16.97
CA ASN A 98 -2.11 26.61 16.03
C ASN A 98 -2.26 25.57 14.92
N PHE A 99 -1.14 25.03 14.43
CA PHE A 99 -1.15 23.95 13.45
C PHE A 99 -1.82 22.69 14.01
N ARG A 100 -1.42 22.25 15.21
CA ARG A 100 -2.01 21.12 15.92
C ARG A 100 -3.51 21.33 16.14
N ARG A 101 -3.94 22.49 16.64
CA ARG A 101 -5.36 22.82 16.83
C ARG A 101 -6.15 22.69 15.54
N ARG A 102 -5.61 23.21 14.43
CA ARG A 102 -6.25 23.13 13.12
C ARG A 102 -6.34 21.69 12.59
N ILE A 103 -5.30 20.88 12.80
CA ILE A 103 -5.34 19.44 12.49
C ILE A 103 -6.44 18.75 13.27
N MET A 104 -6.49 18.94 14.59
CA MET A 104 -7.49 18.30 15.45
C MET A 104 -8.91 18.71 15.07
N TYR A 105 -9.12 20.01 14.78
CA TYR A 105 -10.41 20.52 14.29
C TYR A 105 -10.86 19.82 13.00
N ILE A 106 -9.96 19.70 12.01
CA ILE A 106 -10.29 19.09 10.71
C ILE A 106 -10.53 17.59 10.86
N ILE A 107 -9.68 16.87 11.59
CA ILE A 107 -9.80 15.41 11.75
C ILE A 107 -11.06 15.05 12.54
N ASN A 108 -11.43 15.85 13.53
CA ASN A 108 -12.59 15.60 14.37
C ASN A 108 -13.92 16.15 13.81
N ASN A 109 -13.91 16.79 12.64
CA ASN A 109 -15.11 17.30 12.00
C ASN A 109 -16.11 16.17 11.68
N GLU A 110 -17.35 16.28 12.16
CA GLU A 110 -18.35 15.22 12.05
C GLU A 110 -18.79 14.92 10.61
N GLU A 111 -18.93 15.94 9.75
CA GLU A 111 -19.22 15.73 8.31
C GLU A 111 -18.10 15.00 7.58
N ARG A 112 -16.86 15.19 8.02
CA ARG A 112 -15.71 14.47 7.49
C ARG A 112 -15.70 13.03 7.98
N LYS A 113 -16.02 12.78 9.25
CA LYS A 113 -16.14 11.42 9.80
C LYS A 113 -17.25 10.66 9.08
N SER A 114 -18.42 11.27 8.89
CA SER A 114 -19.56 10.64 8.21
C SER A 114 -19.26 10.27 6.75
N ARG A 115 -18.47 11.08 6.03
CA ARG A 115 -17.98 10.73 4.68
C ARG A 115 -17.02 9.55 4.65
N ARG A 116 -16.30 9.28 5.75
CA ARG A 116 -15.35 8.15 5.88
C ARG A 116 -16.03 6.86 6.33
N THR A 117 -17.12 6.95 7.08
CA THR A 117 -17.84 5.79 7.63
C THR A 117 -18.92 5.24 6.69
N LYS A 118 -19.15 5.86 5.53
CA LYS A 118 -19.96 5.25 4.48
C LYS A 118 -19.19 4.06 3.89
N PHE A 119 -19.42 2.88 4.46
CA PHE A 119 -19.15 1.62 3.78
C PHE A 119 -20.01 1.58 2.51
N SER A 120 -19.37 1.32 1.36
CA SER A 120 -20.05 0.71 0.22
C SER A 120 -20.20 -0.77 0.47
#